data_AF-A0A8E3WA30-F1
#
_entry.id   AF-A0A8E3WA30-F1
#
_cell.length_a   1.000
_cell.length_b   1.000
_cell.length_c   1.000
_cell.angle_alpha   90.00
_cell.angle_beta   90.00
_cell.angle_gamma   90.00
#
_symmetry.space_group_name_H-M   'P 1'
#
loop_
_entity.id
_entity.type
_entity.pdbx_description
1 polymer ?
#
loop_
_entity_poly.entity_id
_entity_poly.type
_entity_poly.pdbx_seq_one_letter_code
_entity_poly.pdbx_strand_id
1 'polypeptide(L)'
;FLLPFLMTFMIIIHIIFLHKNSSNNPLGSNKFMDKIPFHPYFSSKDLLSLMVVLVMMLMIISIFPNMLMDPDNFSPANPMMTPIHIQP
;
A
#
# COMPACT_ATOMS: atom_id res chain seq x y z
N PHE A 1 -17.32 4.66 -2.19
CA PHE A 1 -17.54 4.40 -0.75
C PHE A 1 -17.58 2.91 -0.40
N LEU A 2 -18.40 2.08 -1.08
CA LEU A 2 -18.52 0.64 -0.77
C LEU A 2 -17.23 -0.17 -1.06
N LEU A 3 -16.54 0.16 -2.15
CA LEU A 3 -15.40 -0.62 -2.67
C LEU A 3 -14.29 -0.90 -1.62
N PRO A 4 -13.81 0.07 -0.81
CA PRO A 4 -12.86 -0.21 0.26
C PRO A 4 -13.27 -1.33 1.23
N PHE A 5 -14.55 -1.42 1.61
CA PHE A 5 -15.05 -2.46 2.51
C PHE A 5 -15.12 -3.83 1.82
N LEU A 6 -15.41 -3.85 0.52
CA LEU A 6 -15.32 -5.09 -0.25
C LEU A 6 -13.86 -5.56 -0.36
N MET A 7 -12.92 -4.62 -0.50
CA MET A 7 -11.49 -4.93 -0.50
C MET A 7 -11.00 -5.47 0.84
N THR A 8 -11.46 -4.96 1.98
CA THR A 8 -11.07 -5.51 3.30
C THR A 8 -11.51 -6.97 3.44
N PHE A 9 -12.69 -7.34 2.95
CA PHE A 9 -13.14 -8.73 2.92
C PHE A 9 -12.23 -9.62 2.07
N MET A 10 -11.85 -9.15 0.87
CA MET A 10 -10.92 -9.86 0.00
C MET A 10 -9.53 -10.03 0.63
N ILE A 11 -9.05 -9.02 1.38
CA ILE A 11 -7.78 -9.09 2.13
C ILE A 11 -7.84 -10.19 3.20
N ILE A 12 -8.93 -10.31 3.95
CA ILE A 12 -9.07 -11.36 4.97
C ILE A 12 -9.05 -12.75 4.32
N ILE A 13 -9.80 -12.94 3.23
CA ILE A 13 -9.79 -14.20 2.47
C ILE A 13 -8.38 -14.53 1.98
N HIS A 14 -7.68 -13.54 1.43
CA HIS A 14 -6.31 -13.69 0.96
C HIS A 14 -5.38 -14.15 2.09
N ILE A 15 -5.48 -13.53 3.27
CA ILE A 15 -4.68 -13.89 4.44
C ILE A 15 -4.98 -15.33 4.90
N ILE A 16 -6.24 -15.77 4.92
CA ILE A 16 -6.62 -17.15 5.29
C ILE A 16 -5.92 -18.17 4.36
N PHE A 17 -5.94 -17.93 3.04
CA PHE A 17 -5.26 -18.80 2.09
C PHE A 17 -3.74 -18.79 2.26
N LEU A 18 -3.15 -17.63 2.54
CA LEU A 18 -1.73 -17.51 2.82
C LEU A 18 -1.35 -18.28 4.09
N HIS A 19 -2.15 -18.21 5.15
CA HIS A 19 -1.90 -18.96 6.38
C HIS A 19 -1.96 -20.48 6.17
N LYS A 20 -2.88 -20.97 5.32
CA LYS A 20 -2.98 -22.39 4.99
C LYS A 20 -1.70 -22.92 4.34
N ASN A 21 -1.12 -22.15 3.42
CA ASN A 21 0.06 -22.59 2.66
C ASN A 21 1.39 -22.11 3.29
N SER A 22 1.37 -21.16 4.23
CA SER A 22 2.54 -20.40 4.75
C SER A 22 3.32 -19.62 3.69
N SER A 23 3.99 -18.54 4.11
CA SER A 23 4.81 -17.69 3.24
C SER A 23 5.91 -18.48 2.50
N ASN A 24 6.28 -17.99 1.32
CA ASN A 24 7.46 -18.49 0.61
C ASN A 24 8.73 -17.80 1.11
N ASN A 25 9.90 -18.33 0.76
CA ASN A 25 11.20 -17.73 1.04
C ASN A 25 11.92 -17.31 -0.26
N PRO A 26 12.93 -16.42 -0.21
CA PRO A 26 13.63 -15.95 -1.40
C PRO A 26 14.32 -17.04 -2.23
N LEU A 27 14.72 -18.13 -1.58
CA LEU A 27 15.41 -19.25 -2.22
C LEU A 27 14.44 -20.24 -2.89
N GLY A 28 13.13 -20.13 -2.66
CA GLY A 28 12.12 -21.08 -3.15
C GLY A 28 12.31 -22.51 -2.62
N SER A 29 13.13 -22.70 -1.58
CA SER A 29 13.49 -24.00 -1.02
C SER A 29 12.54 -24.40 0.11
N ASN A 30 12.73 -25.60 0.68
CA ASN A 30 11.85 -26.11 1.73
C ASN A 30 11.79 -25.18 2.95
N LYS A 31 10.64 -24.51 3.11
CA LYS A 31 10.36 -23.50 4.13
C LYS A 31 10.16 -24.04 5.55
N PHE A 32 10.11 -25.35 5.73
CA PHE A 32 9.88 -25.96 7.05
C PHE A 32 11.15 -26.21 7.86
N MET A 33 12.34 -26.14 7.24
CA MET A 33 13.60 -26.44 7.93
C MET A 33 13.96 -25.39 8.99
N ASP A 34 13.79 -24.09 8.67
CA ASP A 34 14.19 -22.98 9.54
C ASP A 34 13.03 -21.99 9.76
N LYS A 35 11.98 -22.43 10.45
CA LYS A 35 10.84 -21.57 10.77
C LYS A 35 11.06 -20.84 12.10
N ILE A 36 11.08 -19.50 12.05
CA ILE A 36 11.09 -18.63 13.22
C ILE A 36 9.68 -18.11 13.57
N PRO A 37 9.39 -17.79 14.84
CA PRO A 37 8.10 -17.21 15.22
C PRO A 37 7.91 -15.80 14.63
N PHE A 38 6.66 -15.40 14.41
CA PHE A 38 6.33 -14.08 13.87
C PHE A 38 6.76 -12.94 14.80
N HIS A 39 6.40 -13.04 16.08
CA HIS A 39 6.87 -12.14 17.12
C HIS A 39 8.09 -12.77 17.83
N PRO A 40 9.18 -12.02 18.08
CA PRO A 40 9.37 -10.57 17.88
C PRO A 40 9.94 -10.17 16.51
N TYR A 41 10.36 -11.13 15.69
CA TYR A 41 11.20 -10.88 14.53
C TYR A 41 10.51 -10.08 13.43
N PHE A 42 9.40 -10.57 12.90
CA PHE A 42 8.68 -9.89 11.84
C PHE A 42 7.90 -8.68 12.37
N SER A 43 7.38 -8.75 13.60
CA SER A 43 6.70 -7.60 14.23
C SER A 43 7.59 -6.37 14.35
N SER A 44 8.85 -6.53 14.78
CA SER A 44 9.79 -5.41 14.87
C SER A 44 10.25 -4.89 13.50
N LYS A 45 10.46 -5.80 12.53
CA LYS A 45 10.79 -5.45 11.15
C LYS A 45 9.67 -4.66 10.47
N ASP A 46 8.42 -5.10 10.65
CA ASP A 46 7.24 -4.45 10.06
C ASP A 46 7.06 -3.06 10.66
N LEU A 47 7.26 -2.89 11.97
CA LEU A 47 7.19 -1.59 12.64
C LEU A 47 8.24 -0.61 12.08
N LEU A 48 9.48 -1.06 11.84
CA LEU A 48 10.49 -0.22 11.20
C LEU A 48 10.04 0.21 9.79
N SER A 49 9.53 -0.72 8.98
CA SER A 49 9.06 -0.40 7.63
C SER A 49 7.87 0.57 7.64
N LEU A 50 6.96 0.45 8.62
CA LEU A 50 5.85 1.36 8.81
C LEU A 50 6.35 2.77 9.11
N MET A 51 7.36 2.91 9.99
CA MET A 51 7.94 4.22 10.32
C MET A 51 8.56 4.89 9.09
N VAL A 52 9.27 4.14 8.24
CA VAL A 52 9.84 4.68 7.00
C VAL A 52 8.75 5.20 6.07
N VAL A 53 7.67 4.44 5.86
CA VAL A 53 6.54 4.87 5.02
C VAL A 53 5.84 6.10 5.60
N LEU A 54 5.64 6.15 6.92
CA LEU A 54 5.03 7.30 7.59
C LEU A 54 5.85 8.57 7.43
N VAL A 55 7.18 8.49 7.59
CA VAL A 55 8.07 9.64 7.38
C VAL A 55 7.98 10.13 5.94
N MET A 56 8.04 9.23 4.95
CA MET A 56 7.90 9.61 3.53
C MET A 56 6.56 10.30 3.24
N MET A 57 5.47 9.76 3.79
CA MET A 57 4.14 10.35 3.64
C MET A 57 4.08 11.75 4.26
N LEU A 58 4.61 11.93 5.46
CA LEU A 58 4.63 13.23 6.14
C LEU A 58 5.46 14.27 5.38
N MET A 59 6.59 13.86 4.79
CA MET A 59 7.41 14.75 3.96
C MET A 59 6.63 15.27 2.75
N ILE A 60 5.89 14.40 2.04
CA ILE A 60 5.07 14.80 0.91
C ILE A 60 3.97 15.78 1.36
N ILE A 61 3.23 15.44 2.41
CA ILE A 61 2.10 16.27 2.88
C ILE A 61 2.57 17.65 3.38
N SER A 62 3.68 17.72 4.12
CA SER A 62 4.11 18.95 4.79
C SER A 62 4.95 19.88 3.92
N ILE A 63 5.79 19.34 3.04
CA ILE A 63 6.76 20.14 2.25
C ILE A 63 6.29 20.31 0.80
N PHE A 64 5.68 19.27 0.21
CA PHE A 64 5.31 19.27 -1.21
C PHE A 64 3.88 18.72 -1.45
N PRO A 65 2.84 19.34 -0.87
CA PRO A 65 1.48 18.77 -0.84
C PRO A 65 0.88 18.53 -2.23
N ASN A 66 1.28 19.32 -3.22
CA ASN A 66 0.73 19.27 -4.58
C ASN A 66 1.64 18.52 -5.57
N MET A 67 2.75 17.92 -5.12
CA MET A 67 3.73 17.28 -6.02
C MET A 67 3.14 16.13 -6.84
N LEU A 68 2.15 15.43 -6.28
CA LEU A 68 1.49 14.28 -6.92
C LEU A 68 0.10 14.63 -7.48
N MET A 69 -0.25 15.92 -7.57
CA MET A 69 -1.54 16.38 -8.09
C MET A 69 -1.36 17.05 -9.45
N ASP A 70 -2.40 16.95 -10.29
CA ASP A 70 -2.49 17.71 -11.52
C ASP A 70 -3.00 19.13 -11.25
N PRO A 71 -2.31 20.21 -11.71
CA PRO A 71 -2.78 21.58 -11.53
C PRO A 71 -4.17 21.84 -12.12
N ASP A 72 -4.59 21.12 -13.17
CA ASP A 72 -5.89 21.34 -13.81
C ASP A 72 -7.07 21.01 -12.87
N ASN A 73 -6.85 20.12 -11.88
CA ASN A 73 -7.86 19.74 -10.87
C ASN A 73 -8.15 20.83 -9.82
N PHE A 74 -7.40 21.95 -9.82
CA PHE A 74 -7.76 23.11 -9.00
C PHE A 74 -8.87 23.96 -9.63
N SER A 75 -9.19 23.74 -10.91
CA SER A 75 -10.31 24.38 -11.60
C SER A 75 -11.57 23.52 -11.54
N PRO A 76 -12.78 24.11 -11.46
CA PRO A 76 -14.03 23.35 -11.47
C PRO A 76 -14.25 22.70 -12.85
N ALA A 77 -14.82 21.50 -12.85
CA ALA A 77 -15.09 20.75 -14.07
C ALA A 77 -16.03 21.53 -15.01
N ASN A 78 -15.66 21.62 -16.30
CA ASN A 78 -16.48 22.22 -17.35
C ASN A 78 -16.77 21.17 -18.44
N PRO A 79 -18.02 20.69 -18.61
CA PRO A 79 -18.34 19.64 -19.58
C PRO A 79 -18.16 20.08 -21.04
N MET A 80 -18.07 21.39 -21.31
CA MET A 80 -17.89 21.92 -22.66
C MET A 80 -16.41 22.09 -23.05
N MET A 81 -15.48 21.93 -22.11
CA MET A 81 -14.06 22.19 -22.32
C MET A 81 -13.20 21.07 -21.75
N THR A 82 -12.38 20.48 -22.61
CA THR A 82 -11.34 19.51 -22.23
C THR A 82 -10.01 20.25 -22.06
N PRO A 83 -9.25 20.04 -20.96
CA PRO A 83 -7.91 20.59 -20.85
C PRO A 83 -7.00 20.15 -22.00
N ILE A 84 -6.03 21.00 -22.33
CA ILE A 84 -5.16 20.80 -23.50
C ILE A 84 -4.19 19.63 -23.28
N HIS A 85 -3.75 19.42 -22.03
CA HIS A 85 -2.80 18.39 -21.63
C HIS A 85 -3.41 17.36 -20.66
N ILE A 86 -4.62 16.85 -20.96
CA ILE A 86 -5.27 15.82 -20.13
C ILE A 86 -4.37 14.60 -19.95
N GLN A 87 -4.19 14.19 -18.71
CA GLN A 87 -3.47 13.00 -18.30
C GLN A 87 -4.22 12.30 -17.14
N PRO A 88 -4.03 10.98 -16.97
CA PRO A 88 -4.60 10.24 -15.85
C PRO A 88 -3.99 10.64 -14.50
#